data_AF-A0A7C9RTA4-F1
#
_entry.id   AF-A0A7C9RTA4-F1
#
_cell.length_a   1.000
_cell.length_b   1.000
_cell.length_c   1.000
_cell.angle_alpha   90.00
_cell.angle_beta   90.00
_cell.angle_gamma   90.00
#
_symmetry.space_group_name_H-M   'P 1'
#
loop_
_entity.id
_entity.type
_entity.pdbx_description
1 polymer ?
#
loop_
_entity_poly.entity_id
_entity_poly.type
_entity_poly.pdbx_seq_one_letter_code
_entity_poly.pdbx_strand_id
1 'polypeptide(L)'
;MPGTYLVEGSPSCGRGGRTCISTTGSFVSDDGTIVRTGVYLRGIPKPVKRGDRVRAFDVGEQGRVFLQESETGWPFLGPIAFGVLGLLVLGFGSWRLRRWWKS
;
A
#
# COMPACT_ATOMS: atom_id res chain seq x y z
N MET A 1 -7.91 4.43 -5.77
CA MET A 1 -9.19 5.14 -5.99
C MET A 1 -9.44 6.12 -4.86
N PRO A 2 -9.41 7.43 -5.12
CA PRO A 2 -9.67 8.44 -4.09
C PRO A 2 -11.15 8.49 -3.66
N GLY A 3 -11.38 8.89 -2.41
CA GLY A 3 -12.72 9.02 -1.84
C GLY A 3 -12.72 9.65 -0.45
N THR A 4 -13.85 9.52 0.23
CA THR A 4 -14.09 10.05 1.57
C THR A 4 -14.42 8.92 2.53
N TYR A 5 -13.70 8.86 3.65
CA TYR A 5 -13.96 7.95 4.76
C TYR A 5 -14.70 8.68 5.89
N LEU A 6 -15.81 8.12 6.35
CA LEU A 6 -16.58 8.56 7.50
C LEU A 6 -16.17 7.75 8.73
N VAL A 7 -15.73 8.43 9.79
CA VAL A 7 -15.38 7.81 11.07
C VAL A 7 -16.68 7.49 11.83
N GLU A 8 -17.08 6.23 11.90
CA GLU A 8 -18.33 5.84 12.58
C GLU A 8 -18.12 5.36 14.01
N GLY A 9 -16.97 4.75 14.30
CA GLY A 9 -16.58 4.32 15.64
C GLY A 9 -15.81 5.39 16.43
N SER A 10 -15.50 5.09 17.70
CA SER A 10 -14.58 5.90 18.49
C SER A 10 -13.14 5.67 18.01
N PRO A 11 -12.44 6.69 17.48
CA PRO A 11 -11.07 6.51 17.02
C PRO A 11 -10.14 6.23 18.22
N SER A 12 -9.30 5.22 18.09
CA SER A 12 -8.28 4.88 19.07
C SER A 12 -7.00 5.64 18.74
N CYS A 13 -6.54 6.45 19.69
CA CYS A 13 -5.37 7.28 19.54
C CYS A 13 -4.32 6.86 20.57
N GLY A 14 -3.09 6.52 20.13
CA GLY A 14 -1.99 6.23 21.04
C GLY A 14 -1.67 7.44 21.93
N ARG A 15 -1.35 7.20 23.22
CA ARG A 15 -0.77 8.23 24.09
C ARG A 15 0.57 8.68 23.50
N GLY A 16 0.76 9.97 23.29
CA GLY A 16 1.96 10.55 22.68
C GLY A 16 2.05 10.46 21.14
N GLY A 17 1.18 9.66 20.48
CA GLY A 17 1.13 9.59 19.02
C GLY A 17 0.45 10.82 18.39
N ARG A 18 0.84 11.20 17.18
CA ARG A 18 0.17 12.26 16.38
C ARG A 18 -0.98 11.74 15.51
N THR A 19 -1.15 10.43 15.46
CA THR A 19 -2.12 9.75 14.60
C THR A 19 -3.05 8.84 15.41
N CYS A 20 -4.17 8.49 14.79
CA CYS A 20 -5.22 7.66 15.35
C CYS A 20 -5.66 6.58 14.35
N ILE A 21 -6.39 5.59 14.85
CA ILE A 21 -6.94 4.48 14.09
C ILE A 21 -8.45 4.46 14.30
N SER A 22 -9.20 4.38 13.21
CA SER A 22 -10.64 4.12 13.24
C SER A 22 -10.86 2.68 12.77
N THR A 23 -11.41 1.83 13.63
CA THR A 23 -11.70 0.41 13.32
C THR A 23 -13.01 0.20 12.58
N THR A 24 -13.88 1.22 12.56
CA THR A 24 -15.21 1.14 11.98
C THR A 24 -15.54 2.46 11.31
N GLY A 25 -15.78 2.38 10.01
CA GLY A 25 -16.26 3.49 9.21
C GLY A 25 -16.68 3.05 7.82
N SER A 26 -17.12 4.04 7.06
CA SER A 26 -17.65 3.86 5.72
C SER A 26 -16.86 4.71 4.73
N PHE A 27 -16.40 4.12 3.65
CA PHE A 27 -15.71 4.80 2.56
C PHE A 27 -16.61 4.89 1.33
N VAL A 28 -16.60 6.06 0.69
CA VAL A 28 -17.28 6.31 -0.58
C VAL A 28 -16.28 6.93 -1.54
N SER A 29 -16.10 6.36 -2.72
CA SER A 29 -15.27 6.96 -3.77
C SER A 29 -15.89 8.24 -4.32
N ASP A 30 -15.08 9.12 -4.89
CA ASP A 30 -15.57 10.41 -5.40
C ASP A 30 -16.54 10.28 -6.58
N ASP A 31 -16.38 9.22 -7.37
CA ASP A 31 -17.28 8.87 -8.47
C ASP A 31 -18.53 8.10 -8.01
N GLY A 32 -18.62 7.78 -6.71
CA GLY A 32 -19.74 7.06 -6.11
C GLY A 32 -19.84 5.58 -6.49
N THR A 33 -18.88 5.03 -7.26
CA THR A 33 -18.95 3.63 -7.73
C THR A 33 -18.55 2.62 -6.66
N ILE A 34 -17.71 3.03 -5.71
CA ILE A 34 -17.21 2.19 -4.63
C ILE A 34 -17.77 2.68 -3.30
N VAL A 35 -18.51 1.80 -2.63
CA VAL A 35 -18.95 1.98 -1.25
C VAL A 35 -18.44 0.81 -0.43
N ARG A 36 -17.69 1.09 0.63
CA ARG A 36 -17.18 0.10 1.57
C ARG A 36 -17.67 0.45 2.96
N THR A 37 -18.36 -0.46 3.62
CA THR A 37 -18.79 -0.30 5.01
C THR A 37 -17.99 -1.23 5.92
N GLY A 38 -17.87 -0.85 7.20
CA GLY A 38 -17.13 -1.65 8.18
C GLY A 38 -15.63 -1.76 7.91
N VAL A 39 -15.07 -0.83 7.13
CA VAL A 39 -13.62 -0.78 6.87
C VAL A 39 -12.92 0.04 7.93
N TYR A 40 -11.63 -0.24 8.14
CA TYR A 40 -10.80 0.53 9.05
C TYR A 40 -9.81 1.44 8.31
N LEU A 41 -9.43 2.54 8.96
CA LEU A 41 -8.45 3.51 8.48
C LEU A 41 -7.43 3.79 9.58
N ARG A 42 -6.14 3.74 9.24
CA ARG A 42 -5.02 4.03 10.17
C ARG A 42 -4.31 5.32 9.77
N GLY A 43 -3.56 5.89 10.71
CA GLY A 43 -2.72 7.06 10.46
C GLY A 43 -3.44 8.40 10.51
N ILE A 44 -4.73 8.43 10.90
CA ILE A 44 -5.57 9.63 10.86
C ILE A 44 -4.96 10.70 11.76
N PRO A 45 -4.61 11.90 11.26
CA PRO A 45 -4.00 12.94 12.08
C PRO A 45 -4.94 13.40 13.20
N LYS A 46 -4.37 13.73 14.36
CA LYS A 46 -5.11 14.38 15.45
C LYS A 46 -5.40 15.84 15.11
N PRO A 47 -6.55 16.40 15.55
CA PRO A 47 -7.65 15.73 16.23
C PRO A 47 -8.56 14.97 15.26
N VAL A 48 -9.11 13.84 15.70
CA VAL A 48 -10.18 13.12 14.99
C VAL A 48 -11.22 12.64 16.00
N LYS A 49 -12.49 12.70 15.61
CA LYS A 49 -13.64 12.20 16.37
C LYS A 49 -14.60 11.43 15.47
N ARG A 50 -15.52 10.74 16.11
CA ARG A 50 -16.67 10.13 15.44
C ARG A 50 -17.46 11.19 14.67
N GLY A 51 -17.87 10.85 13.45
CA GLY A 51 -18.60 11.73 12.52
C GLY A 51 -17.69 12.51 11.58
N ASP A 52 -16.37 12.52 11.80
CA ASP A 52 -15.45 13.22 10.93
C ASP A 52 -15.33 12.52 9.57
N ARG A 53 -15.13 13.34 8.54
CA ARG A 53 -14.86 12.89 7.18
C ARG A 53 -13.38 13.12 6.87
N VAL A 54 -12.72 12.07 6.42
CA VAL A 54 -11.28 12.05 6.16
C VAL A 54 -11.03 11.63 4.73
N ARG A 55 -10.08 12.28 4.06
CA ARG A 55 -9.66 11.88 2.72
C ARG A 55 -8.98 10.51 2.79
N ALA A 56 -9.39 9.60 1.93
CA ALA A 56 -8.83 8.26 1.89
C ALA A 56 -8.77 7.71 0.46
N PHE A 57 -8.08 6.58 0.30
CA PHE A 57 -7.91 5.87 -0.94
C PHE A 57 -8.27 4.40 -0.73
N ASP A 58 -9.14 3.87 -1.60
CA ASP A 58 -9.33 2.43 -1.79
C ASP A 58 -8.33 1.96 -2.86
N VAL A 59 -7.49 1.00 -2.49
CA VAL A 59 -6.43 0.40 -3.32
C VAL A 59 -6.75 -1.05 -3.69
N GLY A 60 -7.97 -1.52 -3.41
CA GLY A 60 -8.45 -2.88 -3.69
C GLY A 60 -8.26 -3.86 -2.53
N GLU A 61 -7.68 -3.44 -1.39
CA GLU A 61 -7.54 -4.30 -0.21
C GLU A 61 -8.87 -4.43 0.54
N GLN A 62 -9.33 -5.66 0.76
CA GLN A 62 -10.59 -5.90 1.45
C GLN A 62 -10.49 -5.49 2.92
N GLY A 63 -11.47 -4.71 3.40
CA GLY A 63 -11.59 -4.36 4.81
C GLY A 63 -10.78 -3.14 5.26
N ARG A 64 -9.97 -2.52 4.40
CA ARG A 64 -9.18 -1.34 4.77
C ARG A 64 -9.08 -0.29 3.67
N VAL A 65 -8.91 0.97 4.11
CA VAL A 65 -8.60 2.10 3.25
C VAL A 65 -7.40 2.87 3.81
N PHE A 66 -6.80 3.73 2.98
CA PHE A 66 -5.49 4.33 3.24
C PHE A 66 -5.54 5.86 3.14
N LEU A 67 -4.62 6.56 3.81
CA LEU A 67 -4.53 8.02 3.70
C LEU A 67 -3.76 8.47 2.46
N GLN A 68 -2.88 7.61 1.94
CA GLN A 68 -2.07 7.86 0.76
C GLN A 68 -2.14 6.67 -0.18
N GLU A 69 -2.11 6.96 -1.48
CA GLU A 69 -2.11 5.95 -2.54
C GLU A 69 -0.90 4.99 -2.45
N SER A 70 0.23 5.47 -1.94
CA SER A 70 1.51 4.75 -1.85
C SER A 70 1.72 3.91 -0.58
N GLU A 71 0.78 3.92 0.38
CA GLU A 71 0.92 3.16 1.64
C GLU A 71 0.68 1.64 1.46
N THR A 72 0.41 1.19 0.23
CA THR A 72 0.45 -0.22 -0.17
C THR A 72 1.89 -0.70 -0.27
N GLY A 73 2.49 -1.08 0.86
CA GLY A 73 3.76 -1.79 0.82
C GLY A 73 3.60 -3.18 0.20
N TRP A 74 3.86 -3.35 -1.11
CA TRP A 74 4.31 -4.56 -1.84
C TRP A 74 4.99 -4.12 -3.17
N PRO A 75 5.94 -4.88 -3.75
CA PRO A 75 7.35 -4.51 -3.90
C PRO A 75 7.72 -4.17 -5.35
N PHE A 76 7.95 -2.90 -5.66
CA PHE A 76 8.58 -2.52 -6.95
C PHE A 76 10.07 -2.92 -7.06
N LEU A 77 10.55 -3.90 -6.27
CA LEU A 77 11.87 -4.53 -6.41
C LEU A 77 11.89 -5.72 -7.39
N GLY A 78 10.73 -6.13 -7.92
CA GLY A 78 10.62 -7.19 -8.93
C GLY A 78 11.61 -7.09 -10.11
N PRO A 79 11.86 -5.92 -10.71
CA PRO A 79 12.76 -5.84 -11.87
C PRO A 79 14.24 -5.96 -11.51
N ILE A 80 14.64 -5.64 -10.27
CA ILE A 80 16.07 -5.60 -9.89
C ILE A 80 16.59 -7.01 -9.57
N ALA A 81 15.77 -7.87 -8.95
CA ALA A 81 16.18 -9.23 -8.60
C ALA A 81 16.42 -10.14 -9.83
N PHE A 82 15.64 -9.97 -10.91
CA PHE A 82 15.84 -10.73 -12.14
C PHE A 82 17.01 -10.23 -12.99
N GLY A 83 17.39 -8.95 -12.91
CA GLY A 83 18.52 -8.40 -13.65
C GLY A 83 19.88 -9.00 -13.24
N VAL A 84 20.07 -9.26 -11.94
CA VAL A 84 21.35 -9.81 -11.42
C VAL A 84 21.52 -11.29 -11.78
N LEU A 85 20.45 -12.08 -11.73
CA LEU A 85 20.48 -13.50 -12.11
C LEU A 85 20.70 -13.69 -13.62
N GLY A 86 20.11 -12.84 -14.46
CA GLY A 86 20.31 -12.90 -15.92
C GLY A 86 21.75 -12.61 -16.36
N LEU A 87 22.42 -11.64 -15.71
CA LEU A 87 23.81 -11.31 -16.02
C LEU A 87 24.80 -12.41 -15.61
N LEU A 88 24.55 -13.14 -14.52
CA LEU A 88 25.40 -14.25 -14.09
C LEU A 88 25.34 -15.44 -15.06
N VAL A 89 24.16 -15.78 -15.60
CA VAL A 89 24.00 -16.88 -16.57
C VAL A 89 24.68 -16.57 -17.91
N LEU A 90 24.55 -15.34 -18.42
CA LEU A 90 25.19 -14.92 -19.67
C LEU A 90 26.71 -14.75 -19.52
N GLY A 91 27.19 -14.26 -18.37
CA GLY A 91 28.61 -14.15 -18.05
C GLY A 91 29.31 -15.52 -17.98
N PHE A 92 28.68 -16.52 -17.36
CA PHE A 92 29.27 -17.87 -17.25
C PHE A 92 29.22 -18.66 -18.57
N GLY A 93 28.14 -18.49 -19.35
CA GLY A 93 28.00 -19.14 -20.65
C GLY A 93 29.06 -18.69 -21.66
N SER A 94 29.33 -17.38 -21.72
CA SER A 94 30.31 -16.80 -22.65
C SER A 94 31.77 -17.13 -22.27
N TRP A 95 32.10 -17.24 -20.98
CA TRP A 95 33.43 -17.67 -20.54
C TRP A 95 33.75 -19.12 -20.91
N ARG A 96 32.76 -20.02 -20.81
CA ARG A 96 32.95 -21.45 -21.13
C ARG A 96 33.13 -21.70 -22.63
N LEU A 97 32.40 -20.98 -23.49
CA LEU A 97 32.54 -21.05 -24.94
C LEU A 97 33.91 -20.54 -25.41
N ARG A 98 34.42 -19.44 -24.82
CA ARG A 98 35.76 -18.93 -25.13
C ARG A 98 36.88 -19.90 -24.76
N ARG A 99 36.70 -20.69 -23.70
CA ARG A 99 37.68 -21.69 -23.27
C ARG A 99 37.74 -22.90 -24.20
N TRP A 100 36.65 -23.22 -24.89
CA TRP A 100 36.58 -24.34 -25.82
C TRP A 100 37.20 -24.03 -27.19
N TRP A 101 37.25 -22.76 -27.61
CA TRP A 101 37.85 -22.33 -28.88
C TRP A 101 39.39 -22.17 -28.85
N LYS A 102 40.04 -22.41 -27.70
CA LYS A 102 41.50 -22.27 -27.54
C LYS A 102 42.22 -23.59 -27.23
N SER A 103 41.58 -24.74 -27.44
CA SER A 103 42.20 -26.07 -27.38
C SER A 103 42.18 -26.71 -28.75
#